data_AF-A0A6A6I4R8-F1
#
_entry.id   AF-A0A6A6I4R8-F1
#
_cell.length_a   1.000
_cell.length_b   1.000
_cell.length_c   1.000
_cell.angle_alpha   90.00
_cell.angle_beta   90.00
_cell.angle_gamma   90.00
#
_symmetry.space_group_name_H-M   'P 1'
#
loop_
_entity.id
_entity.type
_entity.pdbx_description
1 polymer ?
#
loop_
_entity_poly.entity_id
_entity_poly.type
_entity_poly.pdbx_seq_one_letter_code
_entity_poly.pdbx_strand_id
1 'polypeptide(L)'
;MSQTQKRIIIQAYVTDIPGTPEERPFQLGNEFCKQMLERPIKAQVQLPAYDNIHLLPKFDSQKGKAWFIYDLDVTGRMTREELSKIPHEVYLASCRRDGDNVFWTFTPREIWSKQAKNYASMYTWGGGPEQERLAKLKGED
;
A
#
# COMPACT_ATOMS: atom_id res chain seq x y z
N MET A 1 -3.71 -15.19 17.38
CA MET A 1 -3.27 -15.09 15.98
C MET A 1 -2.87 -13.66 15.74
N SER A 2 -1.63 -13.38 15.34
CA SER A 2 -1.22 -12.02 14.97
C SER A 2 -2.08 -11.56 13.79
N GLN A 3 -2.75 -10.42 13.90
CA GLN A 3 -3.44 -9.83 12.74
C GLN A 3 -2.39 -9.51 11.67
N THR A 4 -2.42 -10.23 10.56
CA THR A 4 -1.53 -10.00 9.41
C THR A 4 -2.07 -8.89 8.50
N GLN A 5 -3.39 -8.74 8.45
CA GLN A 5 -4.09 -7.74 7.68
C GLN A 5 -3.86 -6.34 8.23
N LYS A 6 -3.32 -5.47 7.40
CA LYS A 6 -3.01 -4.09 7.75
C LYS A 6 -3.16 -3.20 6.53
N ARG A 7 -3.57 -1.95 6.77
CA ARG A 7 -3.51 -0.89 5.77
C ARG A 7 -2.26 -0.06 6.01
N ILE A 8 -1.36 -0.05 5.05
CA ILE A 8 -0.15 0.77 5.08
C ILE A 8 -0.40 2.04 4.27
N ILE A 9 -0.09 3.19 4.85
CA ILE A 9 -0.23 4.49 4.22
C ILE A 9 1.13 5.16 4.22
N ILE A 10 1.70 5.37 3.04
CA ILE A 10 3.04 5.93 2.87
C ILE A 10 2.92 7.30 2.21
N GLN A 11 3.56 8.31 2.79
CA GLN A 11 3.84 9.54 2.07
C GLN A 11 5.27 9.49 1.51
N ALA A 12 5.43 9.78 0.22
CA ALA A 12 6.74 9.83 -0.43
C ALA A 12 6.79 10.97 -1.44
N TYR A 13 8.00 11.46 -1.76
CA TYR A 13 8.19 12.27 -2.96
C TYR A 13 8.08 11.38 -4.19
N VAL A 14 7.22 11.75 -5.14
CA VAL A 14 6.92 10.90 -6.30
C VAL A 14 8.17 10.67 -7.15
N THR A 15 8.99 11.72 -7.32
CA THR A 15 10.23 11.70 -8.11
C THR A 15 11.38 10.94 -7.45
N ASP A 16 11.27 10.63 -6.16
CA ASP A 16 12.26 9.80 -5.47
C ASP A 16 12.08 8.32 -5.80
N ILE A 17 10.88 7.93 -6.23
CA ILE A 17 10.55 6.55 -6.56
C ILE A 17 11.03 6.24 -7.98
N PRO A 18 11.89 5.22 -8.18
CA PRO A 18 12.36 4.84 -9.50
C PRO A 18 11.24 4.24 -10.36
N GLY A 19 11.42 4.29 -11.68
CA GLY A 19 10.49 3.73 -12.66
C GLY A 19 9.53 4.76 -13.28
N THR A 20 8.70 4.28 -14.21
CA THR A 20 7.62 5.08 -14.82
C THR A 20 6.54 5.40 -13.78
N PRO A 21 5.71 6.44 -14.01
CA PRO A 21 4.59 6.77 -13.13
C PRO A 21 3.77 5.58 -12.65
N GLU A 22 3.48 4.63 -13.54
CA GLU A 22 2.69 3.42 -13.29
C GLU A 22 3.42 2.39 -12.44
N GLU A 23 4.75 2.31 -12.56
CA GLU A 23 5.59 1.38 -11.81
C GLU A 23 5.87 1.85 -10.38
N ARG A 24 5.89 3.16 -10.15
CA ARG A 24 6.29 3.75 -8.85
C ARG A 24 5.49 3.22 -7.65
N PRO A 25 4.15 3.14 -7.68
CA PRO A 25 3.39 2.56 -6.56
C PRO A 25 3.82 1.13 -6.23
N PHE A 26 4.12 0.32 -7.25
CA PHE A 26 4.58 -1.06 -7.10
C PHE A 26 6.00 -1.12 -6.52
N GLN A 27 6.92 -0.30 -7.04
CA GLN A 27 8.31 -0.28 -6.56
C GLN A 27 8.38 0.16 -5.10
N LEU A 28 7.69 1.24 -4.73
CA LEU A 28 7.65 1.72 -3.35
C LEU A 28 7.07 0.67 -2.39
N GLY A 29 5.96 0.03 -2.79
CA GLY A 29 5.32 -1.01 -2.00
C GLY A 29 6.19 -2.25 -1.84
N ASN A 30 6.90 -2.64 -2.90
CA ASN A 30 7.83 -3.76 -2.88
C ASN A 30 9.03 -3.49 -1.96
N GLU A 31 9.63 -2.30 -2.03
CA GLU A 31 10.74 -1.92 -1.15
C GLU A 31 10.29 -1.85 0.32
N PHE A 32 9.09 -1.33 0.59
CA PHE A 32 8.52 -1.37 1.93
C PHE A 32 8.36 -2.81 2.43
N CYS A 33 7.74 -3.70 1.64
CA CYS A 33 7.50 -5.07 2.06
C CYS A 33 8.81 -5.84 2.29
N LYS A 34 9.82 -5.65 1.44
CA LYS A 34 11.14 -6.30 1.62
C LYS A 34 11.80 -5.86 2.92
N GLN A 35 11.81 -4.56 3.21
CA GLN A 35 12.50 -4.02 4.38
C GLN A 35 11.75 -4.25 5.69
N MET A 36 10.43 -4.10 5.67
CA MET A 36 9.61 -4.08 6.88
C MET A 36 8.95 -5.43 7.19
N LEU A 37 8.76 -6.28 6.18
CA LEU A 37 8.04 -7.55 6.28
C LEU A 37 8.85 -8.75 5.76
N GLU A 38 10.08 -8.53 5.30
CA GLU A 38 10.99 -9.56 4.80
C GLU A 38 10.40 -10.41 3.66
N ARG A 39 9.51 -9.81 2.85
CA ARG A 39 8.87 -10.47 1.70
C ARG A 39 8.62 -9.51 0.53
N PRO A 40 8.55 -9.97 -0.73
CA PRO A 40 8.08 -9.13 -1.82
C PRO A 40 6.60 -8.77 -1.65
N ILE A 41 6.16 -7.74 -2.37
CA ILE A 41 4.74 -7.40 -2.47
C ILE A 41 4.01 -8.46 -3.32
N LYS A 42 2.84 -8.90 -2.86
CA LYS A 42 1.99 -9.91 -3.54
C LYS A 42 0.92 -9.22 -4.39
N ALA A 43 1.33 -8.40 -5.36
CA ALA A 43 0.41 -7.57 -6.13
C ALA A 43 -0.54 -8.34 -7.06
N GLN A 44 -0.25 -9.62 -7.34
CA GLN A 44 -1.13 -10.47 -8.12
C GLN A 44 -2.27 -11.02 -7.25
N VAL A 45 -3.51 -10.84 -7.70
CA VAL A 45 -4.68 -11.45 -7.05
C VAL A 45 -4.58 -12.97 -7.10
N GLN A 46 -4.41 -13.59 -5.93
CA GLN A 46 -4.22 -15.03 -5.77
C GLN A 46 -4.67 -15.50 -4.37
N LEU A 47 -4.84 -16.82 -4.23
CA LEU A 47 -5.10 -17.46 -2.94
C LEU A 47 -3.78 -17.79 -2.22
N PRO A 48 -3.76 -17.80 -0.87
CA PRO A 48 -4.88 -17.47 0.02
C PRO A 48 -5.10 -15.95 0.20
N ALA A 49 -4.14 -15.12 -0.22
CA ALA A 49 -4.20 -13.66 -0.07
C ALA A 49 -3.31 -12.94 -1.09
N TYR A 50 -3.64 -11.67 -1.35
CA TYR A 50 -2.85 -10.74 -2.15
C TYR A 50 -2.64 -9.41 -1.41
N ASP A 51 -1.75 -8.56 -1.92
CA ASP A 51 -1.60 -7.19 -1.45
C ASP A 51 -2.19 -6.26 -2.51
N ASN A 52 -3.14 -5.41 -2.13
CA ASN A 52 -3.73 -4.44 -3.05
C ASN A 52 -2.94 -3.12 -3.03
N ILE A 53 -2.74 -2.55 -4.22
CA ILE A 53 -2.06 -1.27 -4.40
C ILE A 53 -3.10 -0.27 -4.93
N HIS A 54 -3.35 0.79 -4.16
CA HIS A 54 -4.26 1.84 -4.60
C HIS A 54 -3.53 2.85 -5.48
N LEU A 55 -4.02 3.06 -6.70
CA LEU A 55 -3.57 4.14 -7.58
C LEU A 55 -4.30 5.43 -7.20
N LEU A 56 -3.65 6.25 -6.37
CA LEU A 56 -4.22 7.49 -5.83
C LEU A 56 -3.98 8.68 -6.76
N PRO A 57 -4.82 9.74 -6.71
CA PRO A 57 -4.55 10.96 -7.46
C PRO A 57 -3.13 11.50 -7.19
N LYS A 58 -2.47 12.00 -8.24
CA LYS A 58 -1.10 12.55 -8.21
C LYS A 58 0.01 11.51 -8.03
N PHE A 59 -0.27 10.20 -8.09
CA PHE A 59 0.77 9.17 -8.10
C PHE A 59 1.77 9.34 -9.26
N ASP A 60 1.32 9.96 -10.35
CA ASP A 60 2.05 10.24 -11.59
C ASP A 60 2.66 11.66 -11.64
N SER A 61 2.51 12.43 -10.56
CA SER A 61 2.96 13.81 -10.54
C SER A 61 4.48 13.90 -10.73
N GLN A 62 4.91 14.88 -11.52
CA GLN A 62 6.32 15.15 -11.76
C GLN A 62 6.99 15.90 -10.60
N LYS A 63 6.26 16.25 -9.54
CA LYS A 63 6.81 16.95 -8.37
C LYS A 63 5.97 16.76 -7.12
N GLY A 64 6.63 16.87 -5.98
CA GLY A 64 5.98 16.93 -4.67
C GLY A 64 5.72 15.58 -4.03
N LYS A 65 5.06 15.64 -2.85
CA LYS A 65 4.70 14.47 -2.07
C LYS A 65 3.31 13.98 -2.43
N ALA A 66 3.18 12.66 -2.54
CA ALA A 66 1.90 11.98 -2.69
C ALA A 66 1.72 10.93 -1.58
N TRP A 67 0.47 10.56 -1.35
CA TRP A 67 0.13 9.42 -0.52
C TRP A 67 0.02 8.16 -1.39
N PHE A 68 0.41 7.03 -0.82
CA PHE A 68 0.29 5.70 -1.40
C PHE A 68 -0.36 4.81 -0.36
N ILE A 69 -1.35 4.02 -0.75
CA ILE A 69 -2.10 3.14 0.16
C ILE A 69 -1.93 1.70 -0.32
N TYR A 70 -1.61 0.83 0.63
CA TYR A 70 -1.45 -0.60 0.42
C TYR A 70 -2.33 -1.36 1.41
N ASP A 71 -3.12 -2.30 0.92
CA ASP A 71 -3.87 -3.23 1.75
C ASP A 71 -3.14 -4.56 1.74
N LEU A 72 -2.61 -4.98 2.88
CA LEU A 72 -1.78 -6.17 2.96
C LEU A 72 -2.59 -7.38 3.40
N ASP A 73 -2.25 -8.53 2.84
CA ASP A 73 -2.86 -9.83 3.17
C ASP A 73 -4.40 -9.82 3.00
N VAL A 74 -4.88 -9.22 1.91
CA VAL A 74 -6.29 -9.19 1.54
C VAL A 74 -6.77 -10.61 1.25
N THR A 75 -7.74 -11.08 2.05
CA THR A 75 -8.38 -12.39 1.92
C THR A 75 -9.83 -12.31 1.45
N GLY A 76 -10.41 -11.11 1.38
CA GLY A 76 -11.82 -10.91 1.07
C GLY A 76 -12.26 -9.46 1.28
N ARG A 77 -13.58 -9.25 1.12
CA ARG A 77 -14.24 -7.97 1.37
C ARG A 77 -14.24 -7.65 2.85
N MET A 78 -14.15 -6.36 3.15
CA MET A 78 -14.36 -5.83 4.50
C MET A 78 -15.34 -4.67 4.42
N THR A 79 -16.28 -4.66 5.36
CA THR A 79 -17.09 -3.48 5.67
C THR A 79 -16.22 -2.36 6.24
N ARG A 80 -16.76 -1.14 6.29
CA ARG A 80 -16.04 0.00 6.86
C ARG A 80 -15.76 -0.19 8.35
N GLU A 81 -16.68 -0.84 9.06
CA GLU A 81 -16.61 -1.16 10.48
C GLU A 81 -15.51 -2.19 10.75
N GLU A 82 -15.38 -3.22 9.91
CA GLU A 82 -14.29 -4.21 10.01
C GLU A 82 -12.95 -3.57 9.68
N LEU A 83 -12.89 -2.80 8.60
CA LEU A 83 -11.69 -2.08 8.21
C LEU A 83 -11.22 -1.14 9.32
N SER A 84 -12.13 -0.46 10.02
CA SER A 84 -11.77 0.44 11.14
C SER A 84 -11.03 -0.26 12.30
N LYS A 85 -11.17 -1.59 12.42
CA LYS A 85 -10.57 -2.39 13.48
C LYS A 85 -9.18 -2.92 13.13
N ILE A 86 -8.80 -2.95 11.84
CA ILE A 86 -7.47 -3.40 11.44
C ILE A 86 -6.44 -2.26 11.60
N PRO A 87 -5.16 -2.59 11.87
CA PRO A 87 -4.09 -1.61 11.94
C PRO A 87 -4.01 -0.77 10.66
N HIS A 88 -3.96 0.55 10.85
CA HIS A 88 -3.57 1.49 9.80
C HIS A 88 -2.26 2.14 10.22
N GLU A 89 -1.17 1.74 9.57
CA GLU A 89 0.16 2.22 9.88
C GLU A 89 0.55 3.29 8.87
N VAL A 90 1.14 4.39 9.37
CA VAL A 90 1.48 5.55 8.55
C VAL A 90 2.97 5.76 8.57
N TYR A 91 3.55 5.92 7.39
CA TYR A 91 4.98 6.09 7.20
C TYR A 91 5.28 7.33 6.35
N LEU A 92 6.38 8.01 6.68
CA LEU A 92 7.08 8.87 5.75
C LEU A 92 8.21 8.04 5.13
N ALA A 93 8.17 7.89 3.80
CA ALA A 93 9.29 7.36 3.05
C ALA A 93 10.20 8.50 2.61
N SER A 94 11.47 8.35 2.94
CA SER A 94 12.57 9.19 2.44
C SER A 94 13.61 8.29 1.80
N CYS A 95 14.30 8.79 0.78
CA CYS A 95 15.43 8.08 0.20
C CYS A 95 16.73 8.90 0.31
N ARG A 96 17.85 8.18 0.32
CA ARG A 96 19.17 8.74 -0.01
C ARG A 96 19.70 8.06 -1.26
N ARG A 97 20.46 8.78 -2.06
CA ARG A 97 21.10 8.24 -3.28
C ARG A 97 22.61 8.12 -3.05
N ASP A 98 23.18 7.02 -3.50
CA ASP A 98 24.63 6.80 -3.56
C ASP A 98 24.97 6.16 -4.91
N GLY A 99 25.44 7.00 -5.85
CA GLY A 99 25.49 6.65 -7.27
C GLY A 99 24.11 6.26 -7.79
N ASP A 100 24.02 5.10 -8.43
CA ASP A 100 22.78 4.54 -8.97
C ASP A 100 21.91 3.84 -7.91
N ASN A 101 22.41 3.69 -6.68
CA ASN A 101 21.69 3.03 -5.61
C ASN A 101 20.75 4.00 -4.89
N VAL A 102 19.53 3.54 -4.61
CA VAL A 102 18.53 4.26 -3.83
C VAL A 102 18.29 3.50 -2.53
N PHE A 103 18.58 4.14 -1.39
CA PHE A 103 18.33 3.56 -0.07
C PHE A 103 17.11 4.19 0.56
N TRP A 104 16.07 3.39 0.77
CA TRP A 104 14.85 3.82 1.43
C TRP A 104 14.96 3.82 2.95
N THR A 105 14.22 4.71 3.58
CA THR A 105 13.97 4.71 5.02
C THR A 105 12.49 5.01 5.22
N PHE A 106 11.80 4.10 5.92
CA PHE A 106 10.38 4.23 6.24
C PHE A 106 10.24 4.58 7.71
N THR A 107 10.00 5.84 8.01
CA THR A 107 9.85 6.28 9.41
C THR A 107 8.37 6.32 9.79
N PRO A 108 7.94 5.64 10.87
CA PRO A 108 6.58 5.74 11.38
C PRO A 108 6.17 7.19 11.69
N ARG A 109 4.90 7.52 11.45
CA ARG A 109 4.33 8.86 11.65
C ARG A 109 2.95 8.80 12.29
N GLU A 110 2.93 8.44 13.58
CA GLU A 110 1.69 8.35 14.35
C GLU A 110 0.89 9.66 14.37
N ILE A 111 1.57 10.81 14.42
CA ILE A 111 0.95 12.14 14.40
C ILE A 111 0.11 12.39 13.13
N TRP A 112 0.38 11.69 12.03
CA TRP A 112 -0.38 11.81 10.79
C TRP A 112 -1.53 10.82 10.69
N SER A 113 -1.65 9.90 11.65
CA SER A 113 -2.62 8.81 11.62
C SER A 113 -4.04 9.27 11.36
N LYS A 114 -4.50 10.35 12.01
CA LYS A 114 -5.87 10.85 11.81
C LYS A 114 -6.09 11.34 10.38
N GLN A 115 -5.19 12.16 9.87
CA GLN A 115 -5.29 12.70 8.50
C GLN A 115 -5.20 11.59 7.45
N ALA A 116 -4.21 10.70 7.60
CA ALA A 116 -3.98 9.59 6.71
C ALA A 116 -5.14 8.59 6.73
N LYS A 117 -5.66 8.22 7.91
CA LYS A 117 -6.86 7.37 8.04
C LYS A 117 -8.08 8.01 7.40
N ASN A 118 -8.31 9.30 7.62
CA ASN A 118 -9.42 10.02 7.00
C ASN A 118 -9.30 9.99 5.47
N TYR A 119 -8.13 10.29 4.94
CA TYR A 119 -7.88 10.23 3.49
C TYR A 119 -8.06 8.81 2.93
N ALA A 120 -7.50 7.81 3.62
CA ALA A 120 -7.57 6.41 3.21
C ALA A 120 -8.97 5.81 3.35
N SER A 121 -9.83 6.38 4.20
CA SER A 121 -11.19 5.86 4.44
C SER A 121 -12.12 5.92 3.22
N MET A 122 -11.75 6.70 2.19
CA MET A 122 -12.46 6.77 0.92
C MET A 122 -12.16 5.59 -0.02
N TYR A 123 -11.10 4.82 0.27
CA TYR A 123 -10.63 3.73 -0.59
C TYR A 123 -11.06 2.38 -0.04
N THR A 124 -11.83 1.64 -0.84
CA THR A 124 -12.33 0.30 -0.52
C THR A 124 -11.18 -0.64 -0.22
N TRP A 125 -11.25 -1.38 0.89
CA TRP A 125 -10.30 -2.45 1.20
C TRP A 125 -10.14 -3.39 0.00
N GLY A 126 -8.91 -3.76 -0.36
CA GLY A 126 -8.63 -4.79 -1.34
C GLY A 126 -8.87 -4.43 -2.81
N GLY A 127 -9.45 -3.27 -3.13
CA GLY A 127 -9.78 -2.90 -4.51
C GLY A 127 -11.05 -3.60 -5.01
N GLY A 128 -11.89 -2.87 -5.75
CA GLY A 128 -13.17 -3.40 -6.25
C GLY A 128 -12.99 -4.51 -7.29
N PRO A 129 -12.33 -4.22 -8.43
CA PRO A 129 -12.07 -5.22 -9.47
C PRO A 129 -11.26 -6.43 -8.96
N GLU A 130 -10.29 -6.20 -8.09
CA GLU A 130 -9.46 -7.24 -7.49
C GLU A 130 -10.28 -8.18 -6.60
N GLN A 131 -11.24 -7.65 -5.84
CA GLN A 131 -12.14 -8.46 -5.03
C GLN A 131 -13.13 -9.28 -5.86
N GLU A 132 -13.61 -8.76 -6.99
CA GLU A 132 -14.41 -9.54 -7.93
C GLU A 132 -13.60 -10.70 -8.51
N ARG A 133 -12.33 -10.45 -8.85
CA ARG A 133 -11.42 -11.51 -9.31
C ARG A 133 -11.15 -12.54 -8.20
N LEU A 134 -11.00 -12.11 -6.96
CA LEU A 134 -10.81 -13.01 -5.82
C LEU A 134 -12.04 -13.90 -5.57
N ALA A 135 -13.25 -13.34 -5.65
CA ALA A 135 -14.50 -14.10 -5.50
C ALA A 135 -14.61 -15.22 -6.55
N LYS A 136 -14.31 -14.90 -7.82
CA LYS A 136 -14.22 -15.89 -8.90
C LYS A 136 -13.21 -17.00 -8.62
N LEU A 137 -12.02 -16.66 -8.11
CA LEU A 137 -11.00 -17.65 -7.74
C LEU A 137 -11.45 -18.58 -6.60
N LYS A 138 -12.37 -18.13 -5.75
CA LYS A 138 -12.94 -18.92 -4.65
C LYS A 138 -14.17 -19.74 -5.06
N GLY A 139 -14.73 -19.50 -6.25
CA GLY A 139 -16.01 -20.09 -6.66
C GLY A 139 -17.21 -19.48 -5.93
N GLU A 140 -17.09 -18.22 -5.48
CA GLU A 140 -18.14 -17.44 -4.84
C GLU A 140 -18.77 -16.52 -5.91
N ASP A 141 -19.55 -17.09 -6.83
CA ASP A 141 -20.36 -16.33 -7.82
C ASP A 141 -21.78 -16.05 -7.30
#